data_AF-A0A235H2I5-F1
#
_entry.id   AF-A0A235H2I5-F1
#
_cell.length_a   1.000
_cell.length_b   1.000
_cell.length_c   1.000
_cell.angle_alpha   90.00
_cell.angle_beta   90.00
_cell.angle_gamma   90.00
#
_symmetry.space_group_name_H-M   'P 1'
#
loop_
_entity.id
_entity.type
_entity.pdbx_description
1 polymer ?
#
loop_
_entity_poly.entity_id
_entity_poly.type
_entity_poly.pdbx_seq_one_letter_code
_entity_poly.pdbx_strand_id
1 'polypeptide(L)'
;WGEVYSLFSATSADTFGTKHAAKIYGVLYCAKGIAALLVPLGNLLMEATGTWATVLYICATMDLIAAFCAIAVLRPMLRKHHARNAELAAQQGTGPVTAAASP
;
A
#
# COMPACT_ATOMS: atom_id res chain seq x y z
N TRP A 1 -12.69 -15.74 2.23
CA TRP A 1 -11.65 -15.09 3.09
C TRP A 1 -10.26 -15.11 2.46
N GLY A 2 -9.78 -16.23 1.91
CA GLY A 2 -8.42 -16.32 1.34
C GLY A 2 -8.13 -15.39 0.15
N GLU A 3 -9.11 -15.11 -0.71
CA GLU A 3 -8.94 -14.26 -1.91
C GLU A 3 -8.47 -12.83 -1.57
N VAL A 4 -9.01 -12.22 -0.51
CA VAL A 4 -8.62 -10.86 -0.10
C VAL A 4 -7.20 -10.83 0.45
N TYR A 5 -6.83 -11.82 1.28
CA TYR A 5 -5.47 -11.90 1.84
C TYR A 5 -4.41 -12.21 0.78
N SER A 6 -4.75 -13.03 -0.22
CA SER A 6 -3.86 -13.34 -1.34
C SER A 6 -3.73 -12.16 -2.31
N LEU A 7 -4.83 -11.46 -2.64
CA LEU A 7 -4.79 -10.25 -3.47
C LEU A 7 -4.01 -9.11 -2.83
N PHE A 8 -4.20 -8.87 -1.52
CA PHE A 8 -3.48 -7.82 -0.82
C PHE A 8 -1.98 -8.13 -0.74
N SER A 9 -1.61 -9.37 -0.43
CA SER A 9 -0.21 -9.79 -0.38
C SER A 9 0.47 -9.69 -1.75
N ALA A 10 -0.21 -10.15 -2.81
CA ALA A 10 0.29 -10.06 -4.19
C ALA A 10 0.45 -8.60 -4.63
N THR A 11 -0.54 -7.74 -4.37
CA THR A 11 -0.49 -6.31 -4.71
C THR A 11 0.63 -5.59 -3.95
N SER A 12 0.82 -5.93 -2.67
CA SER A 12 1.89 -5.36 -1.84
C SER A 12 3.28 -5.76 -2.35
N ALA A 13 3.44 -7.04 -2.74
CA ALA A 13 4.68 -7.54 -3.32
C ALA A 13 4.98 -6.89 -4.68
N ASP A 14 3.96 -6.72 -5.53
CA ASP A 14 4.07 -6.10 -6.86
C ASP A 14 4.37 -4.58 -6.78
N THR A 15 3.75 -3.87 -5.84
CA THR A 15 3.91 -2.41 -5.72
C THR A 15 5.25 -2.00 -5.11
N PHE A 16 5.76 -2.73 -4.12
CA PHE A 16 6.89 -2.28 -3.30
C PHE A 16 8.16 -3.14 -3.41
N GLY A 17 8.04 -4.37 -3.91
CA GLY A 17 9.16 -5.31 -4.01
C GLY A 17 9.75 -5.76 -2.65
N THR A 18 10.67 -6.71 -2.68
CA THR A 18 11.26 -7.30 -1.46
C THR A 18 12.40 -6.47 -0.86
N LYS A 19 12.94 -5.50 -1.60
CA LYS A 19 14.13 -4.70 -1.19
C LYS A 19 13.94 -3.91 0.11
N HIS A 20 12.73 -3.47 0.43
CA HIS A 20 12.42 -2.71 1.66
C HIS A 20 11.24 -3.31 2.45
N ALA A 21 11.13 -4.65 2.47
CA ALA A 21 10.03 -5.37 3.11
C ALA A 21 9.73 -4.89 4.54
N ALA A 22 10.75 -4.72 5.39
CA ALA A 22 10.58 -4.30 6.78
C ALA A 22 9.88 -2.93 6.94
N LYS A 23 10.15 -1.96 6.04
CA LYS A 23 9.50 -0.64 6.10
C LYS A 23 8.03 -0.71 5.70
N ILE A 24 7.71 -1.52 4.69
CA ILE A 24 6.34 -1.71 4.19
C ILE A 24 5.48 -2.42 5.25
N TYR A 25 6.00 -3.51 5.82
CA TYR A 25 5.32 -4.23 6.90
C TYR A 25 5.24 -3.39 8.18
N GLY A 26 6.23 -2.53 8.47
CA GLY A 26 6.18 -1.59 9.59
C GLY A 26 5.03 -0.59 9.48
N VAL A 27 4.82 0.01 8.31
CA VAL A 27 3.67 0.90 8.06
C VAL A 27 2.34 0.14 8.16
N LEU A 28 2.27 -1.09 7.64
CA LEU A 28 1.09 -1.95 7.76
C LEU A 28 0.76 -2.25 9.23
N TYR A 29 1.77 -2.49 10.07
CA TYR A 29 1.55 -2.77 11.49
C TYR A 29 1.15 -1.52 12.27
N CYS A 30 1.69 -0.35 11.95
CA CYS A 30 1.18 0.93 12.45
C CYS A 30 -0.30 1.12 12.07
N ALA A 31 -0.67 0.88 10.81
CA ALA A 31 -2.06 0.99 10.37
C ALA A 31 -2.98 0.03 11.15
N LYS A 32 -2.55 -1.22 11.37
CA LYS A 32 -3.27 -2.18 12.22
C LYS A 32 -3.39 -1.70 13.68
N GLY A 33 -2.34 -1.09 14.23
CA GLY A 33 -2.36 -0.51 15.56
C GLY A 33 -3.38 0.63 15.69
N ILE A 34 -3.43 1.54 14.71
CA ILE A 34 -4.44 2.62 14.67
C ILE A 34 -5.85 2.03 14.55
N ALA A 35 -6.06 1.02 13.70
CA ALA A 35 -7.35 0.36 13.59
C ALA A 35 -7.80 -0.31 14.91
N ALA A 36 -6.87 -0.89 15.67
CA ALA A 36 -7.18 -1.47 16.99
C ALA A 36 -7.64 -0.41 18.00
N LEU A 37 -7.15 0.83 17.89
CA LEU A 37 -7.60 1.95 18.73
C LEU A 37 -9.02 2.41 18.39
N LEU A 38 -9.53 2.14 17.18
CA LEU A 38 -10.91 2.47 16.79
C LEU A 38 -11.95 1.50 17.37
N VAL A 39 -11.55 0.31 17.83
CA VAL A 39 -12.47 -0.68 18.41
C VAL A 39 -13.21 -0.15 19.66
N PRO A 40 -12.53 0.41 20.68
CA PRO A 40 -13.23 1.02 21.82
C PRO A 40 -14.06 2.25 21.40
N LEU A 41 -13.62 2.99 20.38
CA LEU A 41 -14.37 4.12 19.82
C LEU A 41 -15.70 3.68 19.18
N GLY A 42 -15.68 2.55 18.48
CA GLY A 42 -16.88 1.93 17.92
C GLY A 42 -17.89 1.51 18.99
N ASN A 43 -17.41 1.05 20.15
CA ASN A 43 -18.27 0.69 21.27
C ASN A 43 -18.94 1.93 21.89
N LEU A 44 -18.19 3.02 22.06
CA LEU A 44 -18.72 4.33 22.48
C LEU A 44 -19.77 4.88 21.51
N LEU A 45 -19.53 4.74 20.20
CA LEU A 45 -20.49 5.17 19.17
C LEU A 45 -21.79 4.33 19.21
N MET A 46 -21.68 3.02 19.47
CA MET A 46 -22.84 2.14 19.63
C MET A 46 -23.63 2.50 20.88
N GLU A 47 -22.97 2.80 21.99
CA GLU A 47 -23.61 3.26 23.23
C GLU A 47 -24.31 4.62 23.05
N ALA A 48 -23.72 5.53 22.27
CA ALA A 48 -24.28 6.86 22.01
C ALA A 48 -25.44 6.87 20.98
N THR A 49 -25.39 6.04 19.93
CA THR A 49 -26.44 5.99 18.89
C THR A 49 -27.45 4.86 19.09
N GLY A 50 -27.17 3.90 19.98
CA GLY A 50 -28.02 2.74 20.25
C GLY A 50 -28.11 1.73 19.09
N THR A 51 -27.31 1.90 18.02
CA THR A 51 -27.37 1.03 16.83
C THR A 51 -25.98 0.71 16.28
N TRP A 52 -25.82 -0.53 15.82
CA TRP A 52 -24.62 -0.99 15.12
C TRP A 52 -24.53 -0.49 13.68
N ALA A 53 -25.65 -0.03 13.11
CA ALA A 53 -25.68 0.45 11.72
C ALA A 53 -24.73 1.63 11.49
N THR A 54 -24.59 2.53 12.47
CA THR A 54 -23.67 3.69 12.40
C THR A 54 -22.23 3.26 12.20
N VAL A 55 -21.77 2.26 12.96
CA VAL A 55 -20.39 1.73 12.85
C VAL A 55 -20.17 1.08 11.48
N LEU A 56 -21.17 0.35 10.99
CA LEU A 56 -21.12 -0.27 9.66
C LEU A 56 -21.09 0.77 8.53
N TYR A 57 -21.86 1.86 8.63
CA TYR A 57 -21.81 2.95 7.67
C TYR A 57 -20.46 3.66 7.66
N ILE A 58 -19.89 3.94 8.84
CA ILE A 58 -18.55 4.53 8.94
C ILE A 58 -17.52 3.61 8.27
N CYS A 59 -17.55 2.31 8.58
CA CYS A 59 -16.66 1.33 7.97
C CYS A 59 -16.79 1.33 6.44
N ALA A 60 -18.03 1.28 5.93
CA ALA A 60 -18.30 1.32 4.48
C ALA A 60 -17.79 2.60 3.81
N THR A 61 -17.96 3.77 4.44
CA THR A 61 -17.42 5.02 3.90
C THR A 61 -15.89 5.02 3.85
N MET A 62 -15.24 4.41 4.83
CA MET A 62 -13.78 4.29 4.88
C MET A 62 -13.25 3.37 3.76
N ASP A 63 -13.95 2.27 3.48
CA ASP A 63 -13.65 1.37 2.36
C ASP A 63 -13.82 2.06 0.99
N LEU A 64 -14.87 2.88 0.83
CA LEU A 64 -15.08 3.66 -0.39
C LEU A 64 -13.96 4.68 -0.62
N ILE A 65 -13.51 5.35 0.43
CA ILE A 65 -12.36 6.27 0.37
C ILE A 65 -11.09 5.51 -0.01
N ALA A 66 -10.85 4.33 0.58
CA ALA A 66 -9.70 3.49 0.23
C ALA A 66 -9.73 3.05 -1.24
N ALA A 67 -10.89 2.64 -1.75
CA ALA A 67 -11.07 2.28 -3.17
C ALA A 67 -10.80 3.48 -4.10
N PHE A 68 -11.29 4.67 -3.74
CA PHE A 68 -11.02 5.89 -4.48
C PHE A 68 -9.51 6.23 -4.49
N CYS A 69 -8.85 6.16 -3.34
CA CYS A 69 -7.41 6.36 -3.22
C CYS A 69 -6.61 5.34 -4.04
N ALA A 70 -7.04 4.08 -4.09
CA ALA A 70 -6.41 3.07 -4.94
C ALA A 70 -6.48 3.47 -6.42
N ILE A 71 -7.60 4.01 -6.90
CA ILE A 71 -7.72 4.42 -8.30
C ILE A 71 -6.94 5.72 -8.57
N ALA A 72 -7.09 6.72 -7.70
CA ALA A 72 -6.57 8.06 -7.91
C ALA A 72 -5.07 8.21 -7.59
N VAL A 73 -4.55 7.49 -6.60
CA VAL A 73 -3.16 7.64 -6.11
C VAL A 73 -2.27 6.49 -6.58
N LEU A 74 -2.74 5.24 -6.47
CA LEU A 74 -1.93 4.06 -6.79
C LEU A 74 -1.60 4.01 -8.29
N ARG A 75 -2.59 4.24 -9.17
CA ARG A 75 -2.39 4.23 -10.64
C ARG A 75 -1.33 5.23 -11.13
N PRO A 76 -1.35 6.53 -10.78
CA PRO A 76 -0.30 7.45 -11.21
C PRO A 76 1.03 7.19 -10.51
N MET A 77 1.04 6.71 -9.26
CA MET A 77 2.27 6.36 -8.57
C MET A 77 2.98 5.17 -9.23
N LEU A 78 2.26 4.11 -9.61
CA LEU A 78 2.84 2.99 -10.36
C LEU A 78 3.36 3.45 -11.73
N ARG A 79 2.58 4.25 -12.49
CA ARG A 79 3.03 4.80 -13.78
C ARG A 79 4.34 5.60 -13.66
N LYS A 80 4.45 6.46 -12.65
CA LYS A 80 5.68 7.23 -12.37
C LYS A 80 6.83 6.32 -11.93
N HIS A 81 6.55 5.28 -11.15
CA HIS A 81 7.57 4.33 -10.69
C HIS A 81 8.16 3.52 -11.85
N HIS A 82 7.33 3.03 -12.78
CA HIS A 82 7.80 2.33 -13.98
C HIS A 82 8.56 3.26 -14.93
N ALA A 83 8.10 4.50 -15.11
CA ALA A 83 8.81 5.49 -15.93
C ALA A 83 10.21 5.81 -15.37
N ARG A 84 10.32 6.02 -14.06
CA ARG A 84 11.61 6.25 -13.38
C ARG A 84 12.54 5.05 -13.45
N ASN A 85 12.02 3.83 -13.33
CA ASN A 85 12.82 2.62 -13.46
C ASN A 85 13.35 2.43 -14.90
N ALA A 86 12.56 2.77 -15.92
CA ALA A 86 12.99 2.73 -17.32
C ALA A 86 14.11 3.75 -17.60
N GLU A 87 14.02 4.95 -17.03
CA GLU A 87 15.04 5.98 -17.14
C GLU A 87 16.36 5.58 -16.44
N LEU A 88 16.28 5.00 -15.25
CA LEU A 88 17.44 4.45 -14.53
C LEU A 88 18.09 3.29 -15.29
N ALA A 89 17.30 2.41 -15.92
CA ALA A 89 17.81 1.32 -16.76
C ALA A 89 18.52 1.84 -18.02
N ALA A 90 18.00 2.90 -18.66
CA ALA A 90 18.64 3.55 -19.80
C ALA A 90 19.98 4.17 -19.43
N GLN A 91 20.08 4.82 -18.25
CA GLN A 91 21.34 5.38 -17.75
C GLN A 91 22.39 4.31 -17.43
N GLN A 92 21.97 3.15 -16.92
CA GLN A 92 22.85 2.01 -16.67
C GLN A 92 23.33 1.33 -17.97
N GLY A 93 22.55 1.40 -19.05
CA GLY A 93 22.93 0.91 -20.39
C GLY A 93 23.87 1.81 -21.18
N THR A 94 24.10 3.06 -20.73
CA THR A 94 24.96 4.06 -21.40
C THR A 94 26.28 4.33 -20.68
N GLY A 95 26.63 3.59 -19.63
CA GLY A 95 27.98 3.65 -19.06
C GLY A 95 29.01 3.05 -20.03
N PRO A 96 30.14 3.72 -20.32
CA PRO A 96 31.14 3.17 -21.22
C PRO A 96 31.76 1.92 -20.59
N VAL A 97 31.34 0.74 -21.03
CA VAL A 97 32.07 -0.51 -20.81
C VAL A 97 33.21 -0.54 -21.82
N THR A 98 34.15 0.40 -21.69
CA THR A 98 35.45 0.37 -22.36
C THR A 98 36.53 0.54 -21.30
N ALA A 99 37.53 -0.33 -21.41
CA ALA A 99 38.81 -0.33 -20.72
C ALA A 99 38.84 -0.94 -19.32
N ALA A 100 38.92 -2.28 -19.28
CA ALA A 100 40.04 -2.95 -18.60
C ALA A 100 40.11 -4.42 -19.05
N ALA A 101 40.44 -4.62 -20.32
CA ALA A 101 41.06 -5.86 -20.75
C ALA A 101 42.57 -5.76 -20.45
N SER A 102 43.05 -6.66 -19.57
CA SER A 102 44.45 -7.15 -19.48
C SER A 102 45.51 -6.15 -18.97
N PRO A 103 46.67 -6.59 -18.42
CA PRO A 103 47.33 -7.91 -18.52
C PRO A 103 47.11 -8.87 -17.35
#